data_AF-A0A7R9EL28-F1
#
_entry.id   AF-A0A7R9EL28-F1
#
_cell.length_a   1.000
_cell.length_b   1.000
_cell.length_c   1.000
_cell.angle_alpha   90.00
_cell.angle_beta   90.00
_cell.angle_gamma   90.00
#
_symmetry.space_group_name_H-M   'P 1'
#
loop_
_entity.id
_entity.type
_entity.pdbx_description
1 polymer ?
#
loop_
_entity_poly.entity_id
_entity_poly.type
_entity_poly.pdbx_seq_one_letter_code
_entity_poly.pdbx_strand_id
1 'polypeptide(L)'
;SCADCVSQVTSYDLVSVICHHGTAGGGHYTCYSLNCISEQWFEFDDQYVTQVSPETVQNCEAYVLFYKKSSEAMGKLRHRAVELTELSQNEPSLMQFYVSKQWVNKFNTFAEPGPIDNSDFLCAHGGVHPSKEPYVNQLCTVLSQGVWEYLYDTFGGGPACNRLYACMSCQQEQQALHRRIKHELDVFMQLNKVIHHYIV
;
A
#
# COMPACT_ATOMS: atom_id res chain seq x y z
N SER A 1 10.59 -21.67 -5.50
CA SER A 1 9.43 -22.56 -5.36
C SER A 1 8.69 -22.19 -4.08
N CYS A 2 7.69 -21.32 -4.18
CA CYS A 2 6.85 -20.97 -3.03
C CYS A 2 5.66 -21.93 -3.03
N ALA A 3 5.80 -23.05 -2.33
CA ALA A 3 4.66 -23.85 -1.93
C ALA A 3 3.96 -23.10 -0.78
N ASP A 4 2.66 -22.88 -0.95
CA ASP A 4 1.68 -22.60 0.10
C ASP A 4 1.65 -21.20 0.72
N CYS A 5 1.33 -20.19 -0.10
CA CYS A 5 0.61 -19.01 0.39
C CYS A 5 -0.90 -19.33 0.55
N VAL A 6 -1.23 -20.28 1.44
CA VAL A 6 -2.63 -20.59 1.75
C VAL A 6 -3.20 -19.50 2.65
N SER A 7 -4.17 -18.75 2.12
CA SER A 7 -4.96 -17.77 2.87
C SER A 7 -5.56 -18.43 4.12
N GLN A 8 -5.26 -17.87 5.29
CA GLN A 8 -5.80 -18.37 6.56
C GLN A 8 -7.17 -17.74 6.87
N VAL A 9 -7.52 -16.64 6.20
CA VAL A 9 -8.81 -15.97 6.34
C VAL A 9 -9.76 -16.42 5.23
N THR A 10 -10.93 -16.91 5.63
CA THR A 10 -12.00 -17.38 4.72
C THR A 10 -13.30 -16.58 4.87
N SER A 11 -13.36 -15.62 5.79
CA SER A 11 -14.53 -14.76 5.97
C SER A 11 -14.45 -13.53 5.07
N TYR A 12 -15.61 -13.14 4.54
CA TYR A 12 -15.73 -12.04 3.60
C TYR A 12 -17.02 -11.26 3.87
N ASP A 13 -16.90 -9.94 3.94
CA ASP A 13 -18.03 -9.04 4.10
C ASP A 13 -18.38 -8.44 2.74
N LEU A 14 -19.67 -8.44 2.39
CA LEU A 14 -20.15 -7.79 1.18
C LEU A 14 -20.03 -6.26 1.35
N VAL A 15 -19.36 -5.59 0.41
CA VAL A 15 -19.15 -4.14 0.47
C VAL A 15 -19.81 -3.39 -0.69
N SER A 16 -20.05 -4.05 -1.82
CA SER A 16 -20.77 -3.46 -2.94
C SER A 16 -21.39 -4.52 -3.85
N VAL A 17 -22.51 -4.18 -4.49
CA VAL A 17 -23.24 -4.99 -5.45
C VAL A 17 -23.53 -4.16 -6.69
N ILE A 18 -23.14 -4.64 -7.86
CA ILE A 18 -23.53 -4.04 -9.14
C ILE A 18 -24.75 -4.82 -9.65
N CYS A 19 -25.78 -4.08 -10.02
CA CYS A 19 -26.98 -4.63 -10.66
C CYS A 19 -26.99 -4.26 -12.14
N HIS A 20 -27.55 -5.13 -12.97
CA HIS A 20 -27.78 -4.86 -14.37
C HIS A 20 -29.26 -5.03 -14.70
N HIS A 21 -29.90 -3.92 -15.03
CA HIS A 21 -31.30 -3.87 -15.42
C HIS A 21 -31.39 -3.84 -16.93
N GLY A 22 -31.59 -4.99 -17.56
CA GLY A 22 -31.75 -5.05 -19.01
C GLY A 22 -31.48 -6.41 -19.61
N THR A 23 -31.21 -6.42 -20.91
CA THR A 23 -30.98 -7.64 -21.70
C THR A 23 -29.53 -7.71 -22.18
N ALA A 24 -29.16 -8.81 -22.85
CA ALA A 24 -27.84 -8.94 -23.46
C ALA A 24 -27.54 -7.87 -24.53
N GLY A 25 -28.57 -7.23 -25.11
CA GLY A 25 -28.41 -6.16 -26.11
C GLY A 25 -28.22 -4.76 -25.53
N GLY A 26 -28.35 -4.60 -24.20
CA GLY A 26 -28.24 -3.32 -23.52
C GLY A 26 -29.07 -3.27 -22.24
N GLY A 27 -28.69 -2.38 -21.34
CA GLY A 27 -29.35 -2.17 -20.06
C GLY A 27 -28.73 -1.02 -19.28
N HIS A 28 -29.19 -0.88 -18.05
CA HIS A 28 -28.76 0.14 -17.10
C HIS A 28 -28.04 -0.50 -15.91
N TYR A 29 -26.93 0.09 -15.50
CA TYR A 29 -26.15 -0.42 -14.37
C TYR A 29 -26.33 0.51 -13.18
N THR A 30 -26.72 -0.05 -12.04
CA THR A 30 -26.72 0.65 -10.76
C THR A 30 -25.80 -0.07 -9.78
N CYS A 31 -25.45 0.60 -8.69
CA CYS A 31 -24.58 0.06 -7.66
C CYS A 31 -25.16 0.28 -6.27
N TYR A 32 -25.18 -0.76 -5.46
CA TYR A 32 -25.30 -0.63 -4.01
C TYR A 32 -23.91 -0.67 -3.40
N SER A 33 -23.59 0.26 -2.50
CA SER A 33 -22.30 0.27 -1.79
C SER A 33 -22.48 0.65 -0.33
N LEU A 34 -21.75 -0.06 0.54
CA LEU A 34 -21.67 0.25 1.96
C LEU A 34 -20.72 1.42 2.18
N ASN A 35 -21.20 2.48 2.84
CA ASN A 35 -20.36 3.55 3.33
C ASN A 35 -19.63 3.08 4.59
N CYS A 36 -18.30 2.99 4.55
CA CYS A 36 -17.50 2.49 5.68
C CYS A 36 -17.41 3.44 6.88
N ILE A 37 -17.81 4.70 6.74
CA ILE A 37 -17.81 5.70 7.83
C ILE A 37 -19.15 5.68 8.57
N SER A 38 -20.26 5.69 7.83
CA SER A 38 -21.61 5.71 8.43
C SER A 38 -22.20 4.32 8.66
N GLU A 39 -21.57 3.27 8.13
CA GLU A 39 -22.06 1.89 8.15
C GLU A 39 -23.48 1.75 7.55
N GLN A 40 -23.77 2.56 6.53
CA GLN A 40 -25.07 2.57 5.84
C GLN A 40 -24.93 2.24 4.35
N TRP A 41 -25.93 1.55 3.81
CA TRP A 41 -26.00 1.22 2.39
C TRP A 41 -26.58 2.37 1.58
N PHE A 42 -26.01 2.59 0.41
CA PHE A 42 -26.49 3.55 -0.56
C PHE A 42 -26.61 2.90 -1.92
N GLU A 43 -27.66 3.27 -2.64
CA GLU A 43 -27.83 3.05 -4.06
C GLU A 43 -27.28 4.24 -4.83
N PHE A 44 -26.53 3.95 -5.88
CA PHE A 44 -25.96 4.89 -6.82
C PHE A 44 -26.56 4.58 -8.19
N ASP A 45 -27.43 5.48 -8.64
CA ASP A 45 -28.13 5.44 -9.92
C ASP A 45 -27.79 6.73 -10.69
N ASP A 46 -26.73 6.68 -11.49
CA ASP A 46 -26.14 7.81 -12.20
C ASP A 46 -25.92 9.04 -11.30
N GLN A 47 -26.79 10.05 -11.42
CA GLN A 47 -26.70 11.31 -10.67
C GLN A 47 -27.42 11.25 -9.31
N TYR A 48 -28.11 10.16 -9.00
CA TYR A 48 -28.91 9.98 -7.80
C TYR A 48 -28.20 9.06 -6.81
N VAL A 49 -28.15 9.50 -5.55
CA VAL A 49 -27.61 8.73 -4.43
C VAL A 49 -28.67 8.66 -3.35
N THR A 50 -29.13 7.46 -3.03
CA THR A 50 -30.23 7.21 -2.09
C THR A 50 -29.78 6.23 -1.02
N GLN A 51 -30.03 6.55 0.25
CA GLN A 51 -29.78 5.60 1.33
C GLN A 51 -30.80 4.47 1.23
N VAL A 52 -30.34 3.22 1.36
CA VAL A 52 -31.18 2.02 1.33
C VAL A 52 -30.90 1.12 2.53
N SER A 53 -31.82 0.20 2.81
CA SER A 53 -31.63 -0.78 3.89
C SER A 53 -30.83 -1.99 3.38
N PRO A 54 -30.16 -2.75 4.28
CA PRO A 54 -29.49 -3.99 3.90
C PRO A 54 -30.43 -5.01 3.22
N GLU A 55 -31.71 -5.03 3.61
CA GLU A 55 -32.72 -5.91 3.01
C GLU A 55 -32.96 -5.57 1.54
N THR A 56 -32.93 -4.29 1.16
CA THR A 56 -33.00 -3.87 -0.25
C THR A 56 -31.84 -4.46 -1.04
N VAL A 57 -30.62 -4.37 -0.50
CA VAL A 57 -29.40 -4.88 -1.14
C VAL A 57 -29.44 -6.42 -1.25
N GLN A 58 -29.96 -7.11 -0.23
CA GLN A 58 -30.07 -8.57 -0.25
C GLN A 58 -31.01 -9.09 -1.34
N ASN A 59 -32.03 -8.31 -1.70
CA ASN A 59 -33.06 -8.71 -2.67
C ASN A 59 -32.81 -8.18 -4.09
N CYS A 60 -31.68 -7.52 -4.35
CA CYS A 60 -31.38 -6.97 -5.68
C CYS A 60 -30.96 -8.06 -6.68
N GLU A 61 -31.13 -7.77 -7.98
CA GLU A 61 -30.67 -8.63 -9.08
C GLU A 61 -29.16 -8.43 -9.31
N ALA A 62 -28.37 -9.02 -8.41
CA ALA A 62 -26.92 -8.89 -8.41
C ALA A 62 -26.30 -9.46 -9.71
N TYR A 63 -25.48 -8.63 -10.36
CA TYR A 63 -24.65 -9.01 -11.51
C TYR A 63 -23.19 -9.22 -11.10
N VAL A 64 -22.62 -8.31 -10.30
CA VAL A 64 -21.26 -8.43 -9.75
C VAL A 64 -21.27 -8.11 -8.26
N LEU A 65 -20.55 -8.91 -7.47
CA LEU A 65 -20.43 -8.73 -6.03
C LEU A 65 -18.99 -8.40 -5.64
N PHE A 66 -18.81 -7.35 -4.86
CA PHE A 66 -17.52 -6.99 -4.27
C PHE A 66 -17.51 -7.35 -2.79
N TYR A 67 -16.55 -8.19 -2.43
CA TYR A 67 -16.33 -8.66 -1.07
C TYR A 67 -14.98 -8.19 -0.54
N LYS A 68 -14.94 -7.87 0.76
CA LYS A 68 -13.71 -7.58 1.49
C LYS A 68 -13.43 -8.71 2.49
N LYS A 69 -12.22 -9.27 2.49
CA LYS A 69 -11.81 -10.23 3.53
C LYS A 69 -11.96 -9.61 4.92
N SER A 70 -12.52 -10.36 5.85
CA SER A 70 -12.74 -9.94 7.24
C SER A 70 -12.13 -10.92 8.24
N SER A 71 -11.58 -10.39 9.33
CA SER A 71 -10.95 -11.19 10.39
C SER A 71 -11.10 -10.48 11.72
N GLU A 72 -11.87 -11.09 12.63
CA GLU A 72 -12.04 -10.60 14.00
C GLU A 72 -10.70 -10.60 14.76
N ALA A 73 -9.85 -11.62 14.50
CA ALA A 73 -8.52 -11.71 15.07
C ALA A 73 -7.67 -10.48 14.71
N MET A 74 -7.71 -10.03 13.44
CA MET A 74 -7.02 -8.80 13.03
C MET A 74 -7.57 -7.54 13.71
N GLY A 75 -8.87 -7.50 14.00
CA GLY A 75 -9.46 -6.42 14.80
C GLY A 75 -8.83 -6.33 16.19
N LYS A 76 -8.65 -7.47 16.88
CA LYS A 76 -7.99 -7.55 18.20
C LYS A 76 -6.52 -7.13 18.13
N LEU A 77 -5.79 -7.56 17.09
CA LEU A 77 -4.39 -7.16 16.89
C LEU A 77 -4.24 -5.64 16.69
N ARG A 78 -5.11 -5.04 15.88
CA ARG A 78 -5.14 -3.58 15.68
C ARG A 78 -5.44 -2.83 16.97
N HIS A 79 -6.44 -3.28 17.72
CA HIS A 79 -6.80 -2.65 19.00
C HIS A 79 -5.62 -2.69 19.98
N ARG A 80 -4.93 -3.82 20.09
CA ARG A 80 -3.74 -3.94 20.94
C ARG A 80 -2.60 -3.03 20.52
N ALA A 81 -2.37 -2.85 19.22
CA ALA A 81 -1.35 -1.93 18.72
C ALA A 81 -1.65 -0.46 19.09
N VAL A 82 -2.93 -0.06 19.08
CA VAL A 82 -3.38 1.28 19.53
C VAL A 82 -3.13 1.45 21.03
N GLU A 83 -3.52 0.48 21.85
CA GLU A 83 -3.27 0.50 23.30
C GLU A 83 -1.78 0.65 23.63
N LEU A 84 -0.92 -0.12 22.97
CA LEU A 84 0.54 -0.01 23.13
C LEU A 84 1.08 1.37 22.70
N THR A 85 0.47 1.97 21.68
CA THR A 85 0.83 3.32 21.22
C THR A 85 0.51 4.34 22.31
N GLU A 86 -0.68 4.29 22.90
CA GLU A 86 -1.11 5.16 23.99
C GLU A 86 -0.24 5.01 25.24
N LEU A 87 0.10 3.77 25.62
CA LEU A 87 1.00 3.50 26.74
C LEU A 87 2.39 4.14 26.52
N SER A 88 2.92 4.04 25.31
CA SER A 88 4.24 4.61 24.97
C SER A 88 4.27 6.14 24.92
N GLN A 89 3.12 6.82 24.84
CA GLN A 89 3.06 8.28 24.94
C GLN A 89 3.35 8.75 26.37
N ASN A 90 2.99 7.94 27.37
CA ASN A 90 3.24 8.24 28.78
C ASN A 90 4.66 7.86 29.21
N GLU A 91 5.21 6.79 28.63
CA GLU A 91 6.59 6.33 28.87
C GLU A 91 7.35 6.13 27.55
N PRO A 92 7.99 7.20 27.01
CA PRO A 92 8.67 7.12 25.73
C PRO A 92 9.88 6.19 25.77
N SER A 93 9.95 5.26 24.81
CA SER A 93 11.12 4.40 24.65
C SER A 93 12.32 5.18 24.11
N LEU A 94 13.53 4.78 24.54
CA LEU A 94 14.79 5.35 24.01
C LEU A 94 15.01 5.03 22.53
N MET A 95 14.45 3.92 22.05
CA MET A 95 14.52 3.49 20.66
C MET A 95 13.20 3.75 19.92
N GLN A 96 13.34 4.07 18.65
CA GLN A 96 12.25 4.29 17.71
C GLN A 96 12.52 3.52 16.43
N PHE A 97 11.46 3.09 15.76
CA PHE A 97 11.54 2.32 14.52
C PHE A 97 10.75 3.01 13.41
N TYR A 98 11.32 3.06 12.21
CA TYR A 98 10.69 3.57 11.01
C TYR A 98 10.06 2.41 10.24
N VAL A 99 8.78 2.53 9.94
CA VAL A 99 8.00 1.52 9.21
C VAL A 99 7.28 2.15 8.03
N SER A 100 7.21 1.43 6.91
CA SER A 100 6.51 1.86 5.71
C SER A 100 5.05 2.22 6.02
N LYS A 101 4.62 3.41 5.58
CA LYS A 101 3.19 3.78 5.62
C LYS A 101 2.36 2.88 4.70
N GLN A 102 2.93 2.35 3.63
CA GLN A 102 2.22 1.39 2.79
C GLN A 102 1.90 0.12 3.57
N TRP A 103 2.87 -0.41 4.32
CA TRP A 103 2.63 -1.58 5.16
C TRP A 103 1.66 -1.27 6.32
N VAL A 104 1.79 -0.11 6.97
CA VAL A 104 0.84 0.32 8.02
C VAL A 104 -0.59 0.44 7.46
N ASN A 105 -0.75 0.94 6.23
CA ASN A 105 -2.06 0.98 5.56
C ASN A 105 -2.62 -0.42 5.33
N LYS A 106 -1.78 -1.38 4.90
CA LYS A 106 -2.18 -2.79 4.80
C LYS A 106 -2.60 -3.33 6.16
N PHE A 107 -1.82 -3.11 7.21
CA PHE A 107 -2.16 -3.54 8.58
C PHE A 107 -3.53 -3.01 9.03
N ASN A 108 -3.82 -1.74 8.74
CA ASN A 108 -5.07 -1.09 9.11
C ASN A 108 -6.28 -1.57 8.30
N THR A 109 -6.08 -2.03 7.06
CA THR A 109 -7.20 -2.28 6.12
C THR A 109 -7.39 -3.73 5.72
N PHE A 110 -6.33 -4.53 5.70
CA PHE A 110 -6.33 -5.90 5.19
C PHE A 110 -6.57 -6.90 6.33
N ALA A 111 -7.17 -8.04 5.98
CA ALA A 111 -7.27 -9.18 6.88
C ALA A 111 -5.95 -9.97 6.97
N GLU A 112 -5.07 -9.80 5.98
CA GLU A 112 -3.75 -10.45 5.90
C GLU A 112 -2.75 -9.42 5.33
N PRO A 113 -2.17 -8.54 6.17
CA PRO A 113 -1.27 -7.49 5.70
C PRO A 113 0.07 -8.04 5.19
N GLY A 114 0.41 -9.27 5.56
CA GLY A 114 1.70 -9.90 5.28
C GLY A 114 2.81 -9.39 6.21
N PRO A 115 4.04 -9.88 6.01
CA PRO A 115 5.20 -9.45 6.78
C PRO A 115 5.49 -7.96 6.58
N ILE A 116 6.10 -7.33 7.60
CA ILE A 116 6.55 -5.94 7.52
C ILE A 116 7.51 -5.80 6.34
N ASP A 117 7.27 -4.82 5.48
CA ASP A 117 8.10 -4.55 4.30
C ASP A 117 8.42 -3.06 4.24
N ASN A 118 9.70 -2.74 4.36
CA ASN A 118 10.23 -1.38 4.33
C ASN A 118 10.96 -1.06 3.01
N SER A 119 10.85 -1.92 2.00
CA SER A 119 11.56 -1.78 0.71
C SER A 119 11.09 -0.59 -0.14
N ASP A 120 9.92 -0.04 0.17
CA ASP A 120 9.39 1.18 -0.45
C ASP A 120 10.21 2.42 -0.08
N PHE A 121 10.96 2.42 1.03
CA PHE A 121 11.90 3.50 1.37
C PHE A 121 13.34 3.05 1.61
N LEU A 122 13.59 1.79 2.00
CA LEU A 122 14.92 1.22 2.17
C LEU A 122 15.36 0.47 0.92
N CYS A 123 16.62 0.66 0.53
CA CYS A 123 17.27 -0.18 -0.46
C CYS A 123 17.84 -1.45 0.19
N ALA A 124 18.31 -2.39 -0.64
CA ALA A 124 18.94 -3.64 -0.18
C ALA A 124 20.21 -3.41 0.67
N HIS A 125 20.84 -2.23 0.59
CA HIS A 125 21.98 -1.85 1.42
C HIS A 125 21.59 -1.38 2.84
N GLY A 126 20.28 -1.29 3.15
CA GLY A 126 19.77 -0.88 4.45
C GLY A 126 19.70 0.64 4.68
N GLY A 127 19.97 1.44 3.66
CA GLY A 127 19.82 2.89 3.68
C GLY A 127 18.67 3.38 2.79
N VAL A 128 18.38 4.67 2.86
CA VAL A 128 17.36 5.31 2.01
C VAL A 128 17.97 5.58 0.64
N HIS A 129 17.29 5.16 -0.44
CA HIS A 129 17.78 5.43 -1.79
C HIS A 129 17.85 6.96 -2.02
N PRO A 130 18.91 7.50 -2.67
CA PRO A 130 19.08 8.95 -2.85
C PRO A 130 17.90 9.64 -3.57
N SER A 131 17.21 8.92 -4.46
CA SER A 131 16.00 9.45 -5.12
C SER A 131 14.78 9.55 -4.21
N LYS A 132 14.79 8.93 -3.04
CA LYS A 132 13.70 8.90 -2.04
C LYS A 132 14.00 9.72 -0.80
N GLU A 133 15.29 9.95 -0.51
CA GLU A 133 15.76 10.70 0.66
C GLU A 133 15.05 12.05 0.87
N PRO A 134 14.81 12.88 -0.17
CA PRO A 134 14.17 14.18 0.02
C PRO A 134 12.74 14.12 0.56
N TYR A 135 12.07 12.98 0.42
CA TYR A 135 10.67 12.79 0.82
C TYR A 135 10.44 11.53 1.66
N VAL A 136 11.50 10.96 2.26
CA VAL A 136 11.40 9.71 3.03
C VAL A 136 10.40 9.78 4.19
N ASN A 137 10.30 10.95 4.86
CA ASN A 137 9.33 11.19 5.94
C ASN A 137 7.86 11.09 5.47
N GLN A 138 7.62 11.21 4.16
CA GLN A 138 6.30 10.97 3.58
C GLN A 138 6.02 9.48 3.41
N LEU A 139 7.05 8.64 3.28
CA LEU A 139 6.96 7.20 3.03
C LEU A 139 6.89 6.36 4.32
N CYS A 140 7.54 6.79 5.42
CA CYS A 140 7.58 6.04 6.67
C CYS A 140 6.90 6.76 7.84
N THR A 141 6.46 5.99 8.83
CA THR A 141 6.02 6.48 10.14
C THR A 141 6.92 5.95 11.24
N VAL A 142 6.95 6.64 12.38
CA VAL A 142 7.72 6.24 13.56
C VAL A 142 6.83 5.43 14.49
N LEU A 143 7.36 4.32 15.00
CA LEU A 143 6.76 3.49 16.04
C LEU A 143 7.66 3.49 17.28
N SER A 144 7.05 3.44 18.45
CA SER A 144 7.77 3.14 19.69
C SER A 144 8.28 1.71 19.69
N GLN A 145 9.26 1.42 20.55
CA GLN A 145 9.87 0.09 20.62
C GLN A 145 8.83 -1.00 20.93
N GLY A 146 7.93 -0.78 21.90
CA GLY A 146 6.92 -1.78 22.27
C GLY A 146 5.92 -2.08 21.15
N VAL A 147 5.54 -1.07 20.37
CA VAL A 147 4.66 -1.27 19.20
C VAL A 147 5.41 -2.02 18.10
N TRP A 148 6.67 -1.67 17.85
CA TRP A 148 7.51 -2.37 16.87
C TRP A 148 7.68 -3.85 17.22
N GLU A 149 8.10 -4.16 18.45
CA GLU A 149 8.31 -5.54 18.92
C GLU A 149 7.03 -6.36 18.78
N TYR A 150 5.89 -5.82 19.21
CA TYR A 150 4.60 -6.47 19.06
C TYR A 150 4.26 -6.82 17.60
N LEU A 151 4.41 -5.86 16.69
CA LEU A 151 4.10 -6.06 15.27
C LEU A 151 5.11 -7.00 14.60
N TYR A 152 6.39 -6.87 14.93
CA TYR A 152 7.45 -7.72 14.38
C TYR A 152 7.31 -9.17 14.86
N ASP A 153 7.02 -9.40 16.13
CA ASP A 153 6.78 -10.74 16.67
C ASP A 153 5.54 -11.40 16.06
N THR A 154 4.55 -10.59 15.66
CA THR A 154 3.29 -11.09 15.08
C THR A 154 3.38 -11.34 13.57
N PHE A 155 4.00 -10.43 12.81
CA PHE A 155 4.00 -10.47 11.34
C PHE A 155 5.37 -10.81 10.73
N GLY A 156 6.45 -10.67 11.49
CA GLY A 156 7.81 -10.79 11.00
C GLY A 156 8.14 -9.77 9.90
N GLY A 157 9.07 -10.13 9.02
CA GLY A 157 9.48 -9.32 7.88
C GLY A 157 10.74 -8.50 8.14
N GLY A 158 10.83 -7.33 7.51
CA GLY A 158 11.93 -6.40 7.65
C GLY A 158 12.34 -5.70 6.35
N PRO A 159 13.54 -5.11 6.31
CA PRO A 159 14.49 -5.01 7.42
C PRO A 159 14.01 -4.02 8.50
N ALA A 160 14.39 -4.27 9.76
CA ALA A 160 14.20 -3.31 10.84
C ALA A 160 14.98 -2.02 10.55
N CYS A 161 14.39 -0.87 10.83
CA CYS A 161 15.01 0.43 10.60
C CYS A 161 14.82 1.33 11.82
N ASN A 162 15.91 1.67 12.49
CA ASN A 162 15.91 2.60 13.63
C ASN A 162 16.61 3.93 13.29
N ARG A 163 17.14 4.07 12.07
CA ARG A 163 17.85 5.26 11.59
C ARG A 163 17.65 5.43 10.09
N LEU A 164 17.32 6.66 9.69
CA LEU A 164 17.27 7.04 8.28
C LEU A 164 18.60 7.69 7.89
N TYR A 165 19.23 7.19 6.84
CA TYR A 165 20.44 7.75 6.26
C TYR A 165 20.44 7.53 4.75
N ALA A 166 21.00 8.49 4.00
CA ALA A 166 21.19 8.35 2.57
C ALA A 166 22.14 7.18 2.26
N CYS A 167 21.74 6.31 1.34
CA CYS A 167 22.58 5.17 0.95
C CYS A 167 23.72 5.61 0.02
N MET A 168 24.95 5.56 0.53
CA MET A 168 26.15 5.92 -0.24
C MET A 168 26.41 4.97 -1.42
N SER A 169 26.16 3.67 -1.26
CA SER A 169 26.33 2.69 -2.35
C SER A 169 25.41 3.01 -3.53
N CYS A 170 24.12 3.25 -3.26
CA CYS A 170 23.16 3.65 -4.30
C CYS A 170 23.50 5.02 -4.89
N GLN A 171 24.04 5.96 -4.09
CA GLN A 171 24.48 7.25 -4.62
C GLN A 171 25.63 7.11 -5.62
N GLN A 172 26.60 6.26 -5.32
CA GLN A 172 27.73 6.00 -6.23
C GLN A 172 27.26 5.32 -7.52
N GLU A 173 26.36 4.34 -7.42
CA GLU A 173 25.75 3.68 -8.58
C GLU A 173 25.00 4.67 -9.46
N GLN A 174 24.16 5.52 -8.85
CA GLN A 174 23.40 6.54 -9.59
C GLN A 174 24.32 7.56 -10.26
N GLN A 175 25.39 8.01 -9.59
CA GLN A 175 26.38 8.90 -10.20
C GLN A 175 27.13 8.22 -11.35
N ALA A 176 27.51 6.94 -11.19
CA ALA A 176 28.17 6.18 -12.24
C ALA A 176 27.25 6.02 -13.46
N LEU A 177 25.97 5.73 -13.25
CA LEU A 177 24.97 5.64 -14.31
C LEU A 177 24.79 6.98 -15.03
N HIS A 178 24.65 8.09 -14.32
CA HIS A 178 24.55 9.41 -14.94
C HIS A 178 25.79 9.77 -15.76
N ARG A 179 27.00 9.42 -15.28
CA ARG A 179 28.23 9.62 -16.05
C ARG A 179 28.23 8.81 -17.35
N ARG A 180 27.75 7.56 -17.32
CA ARG A 180 27.63 6.71 -18.52
C ARG A 180 26.62 7.27 -19.52
N ILE A 181 25.41 7.62 -19.06
CA ILE A 181 24.37 8.21 -19.91
C ILE A 181 24.86 9.50 -20.58
N LYS A 182 25.53 10.37 -19.82
CA LYS A 182 26.10 11.61 -20.37
C LYS A 182 27.15 11.31 -21.44
N HIS A 183 28.06 10.38 -21.17
CA HIS A 183 29.08 9.98 -22.14
C HIS A 183 28.47 9.41 -23.42
N GLU A 184 27.48 8.53 -23.32
CA GLU A 184 26.78 7.96 -24.48
C GLU A 184 26.06 9.03 -25.31
N LEU A 185 25.41 10.00 -24.65
CA LEU A 185 24.76 11.13 -25.32
C LEU A 185 25.77 12.03 -26.05
N ASP A 186 26.89 12.36 -25.40
CA ASP A 186 27.94 13.18 -25.99
C ASP A 186 28.55 12.50 -27.24
N VAL A 187 28.81 11.18 -27.16
CA VAL A 187 29.29 10.38 -28.29
C VAL A 187 28.25 10.34 -29.41
N PHE A 188 26.97 10.11 -29.10
CA PHE A 188 25.89 10.14 -30.09
C PHE A 188 25.81 11.48 -30.82
N MET A 189 25.86 12.60 -30.09
CA MET A 189 25.82 13.94 -30.67
C MET A 189 27.03 14.21 -31.57
N GLN A 190 28.22 13.73 -31.19
CA GLN A 190 29.43 13.85 -32.02
C GLN A 190 29.31 13.04 -33.31
N LEU A 191 28.92 11.76 -33.22
CA LEU A 191 28.74 10.92 -34.41
C LEU A 191 27.65 11.46 -35.33
N ASN A 192 26.55 11.98 -34.79
CA ASN A 192 25.48 12.54 -35.60
C ASN A 192 25.91 13.83 -36.34
N LYS A 193 26.70 14.70 -35.69
CA LYS A 193 27.32 15.86 -36.37
C LYS A 193 28.23 15.44 -37.53
N VAL A 194 29.03 14.39 -37.31
CA VAL A 194 29.92 13.85 -38.34
C VAL A 194 29.09 13.30 -39.50
N ILE A 195 28.07 12.48 -39.24
CA ILE A 195 27.19 11.91 -40.27
C ILE A 195 26.50 13.02 -41.08
N HIS A 196 25.96 14.05 -40.42
CA HIS A 196 25.36 15.19 -41.11
C HIS A 196 26.35 15.99 -41.96
N HIS A 197 27.65 16.00 -41.62
CA HIS A 197 28.69 16.63 -42.44
C HIS A 197 29.03 15.81 -43.70
N TYR A 198 28.80 14.49 -43.70
CA TYR A 198 29.08 13.61 -44.85
C TYR A 198 27.86 13.37 -45.77
N ILE A 199 26.68 13.87 -45.41
CA ILE A 199 25.41 13.70 -46.18
C ILE A 199 24.98 15.01 -46.89
N VAL A 200 25.69 16.12 -46.68
CA VAL A 200 25.49 17.40 -47.39
C VAL A 200 26.60 17.62 -48.41
#